data_AF-A0A378KW75-F1
#
_entry.id   AF-A0A378KW75-F1
#
_cell.length_a   1.000
_cell.length_b   1.000
_cell.length_c   1.000
_cell.angle_alpha   90.00
_cell.angle_beta   90.00
_cell.angle_gamma   90.00
#
_symmetry.space_group_name_H-M   'P 1'
#
loop_
_entity.id
_entity.type
_entity.pdbx_description
1 polymer ?
#
loop_
_entity_poly.entity_id
_entity_poly.type
_entity_poly.pdbx_seq_one_letter_code
_entity_poly.pdbx_strand_id
1 'polypeptide(L)'
;MMKAEHNDRKNQPKLTINTGLNPYISISAFAEFTNYMHELKTNYFIVNKIVPTNAFIANLTRGNYNLVILTQVKHCPANIVSVPLCVLTGPGPEF
;
A
#
# COMPACT_ATOMS: atom_id res chain seq x y z
N MET A 1 -23.69 37.25 -12.10
CA MET A 1 -23.58 35.79 -12.34
C MET A 1 -22.15 35.36 -12.07
N MET A 2 -21.87 34.76 -10.91
CA MET A 2 -20.61 34.07 -10.66
C MET A 2 -20.79 32.60 -11.07
N LYS A 3 -20.09 32.16 -12.11
CA LYS A 3 -19.85 30.74 -12.37
C LYS A 3 -18.36 30.52 -12.16
N ALA A 4 -18.00 29.96 -11.01
CA ALA A 4 -16.64 29.50 -10.78
C ALA A 4 -16.66 28.28 -9.85
N GLU A 5 -17.36 27.21 -10.24
CA GLU A 5 -17.21 25.89 -9.62
C GLU A 5 -17.35 24.83 -10.71
N HIS A 6 -16.41 24.81 -11.66
CA HIS A 6 -16.33 23.71 -12.61
C HIS A 6 -14.90 23.54 -13.10
N ASN A 7 -14.06 22.81 -12.35
CA ASN A 7 -13.04 21.89 -12.94
C ASN A 7 -12.13 21.10 -11.97
N ASP A 8 -12.41 20.97 -10.68
CA ASP A 8 -11.55 20.11 -9.83
C ASP A 8 -11.63 18.60 -10.13
N ARG A 9 -12.58 18.16 -10.97
CA ARG A 9 -12.64 16.76 -11.43
C ARG A 9 -11.54 16.36 -12.42
N LYS A 10 -10.79 17.29 -13.02
CA LYS A 10 -9.71 16.96 -13.97
C LYS A 10 -8.38 16.57 -13.30
N ASN A 11 -8.24 16.80 -12.00
CA ASN A 11 -7.00 16.50 -11.26
C ASN A 11 -7.09 15.25 -10.37
N GLN A 12 -8.17 14.46 -10.46
CA GLN A 12 -8.22 13.20 -9.74
C GLN A 12 -7.24 12.18 -10.37
N PRO A 13 -6.49 11.43 -9.56
CA PRO A 13 -5.51 10.48 -10.08
C PRO A 13 -6.19 9.43 -10.98
N LYS A 14 -5.55 9.10 -12.10
CA LYS A 14 -6.13 8.22 -13.14
C LYS A 14 -6.09 6.74 -12.79
N LEU A 15 -5.27 6.35 -11.81
CA LEU A 15 -5.12 4.95 -11.39
C LEU A 15 -5.14 4.85 -9.87
N THR A 16 -6.05 4.01 -9.36
CA THR A 16 -6.10 3.67 -7.93
C THR A 16 -5.23 2.45 -7.65
N ILE A 17 -4.38 2.54 -6.63
CA ILE A 17 -3.58 1.43 -6.13
C ILE A 17 -4.10 1.09 -4.73
N ASN A 18 -4.69 -0.09 -4.58
CA ASN A 18 -5.14 -0.60 -3.29
C ASN A 18 -4.00 -1.37 -2.62
N THR A 19 -3.53 -0.87 -1.49
CA THR A 19 -2.45 -1.45 -0.70
C THR A 19 -2.99 -2.04 0.59
N GLY A 20 -2.61 -3.29 0.86
CA GLY A 20 -2.86 -3.92 2.15
C GLY A 20 -1.68 -3.75 3.09
N LEU A 21 -1.94 -3.38 4.34
CA LEU A 21 -0.94 -3.33 5.41
C LEU A 21 -1.19 -4.39 6.45
N ASN A 22 -0.14 -5.10 6.82
CA ASN A 22 -0.14 -5.81 8.09
C ASN A 22 -0.15 -4.82 9.27
N PRO A 23 -0.98 -5.03 10.31
CA PRO A 23 -1.05 -4.13 11.47
C PRO A 23 0.25 -4.02 12.28
N TYR A 24 1.17 -4.99 12.15
CA TYR A 24 2.47 -4.97 12.82
C TYR A 24 3.55 -4.19 12.06
N ILE A 25 3.24 -3.69 10.85
CA ILE A 25 4.10 -2.74 10.16
C ILE A 25 3.77 -1.33 10.65
N SER A 26 4.80 -0.53 10.89
CA SER A 26 4.59 0.85 11.29
C SER A 26 3.74 1.60 10.26
N ILE A 27 2.58 2.08 10.71
CA ILE A 27 1.69 2.94 9.93
C ILE A 27 2.44 4.20 9.46
N SER A 28 3.46 4.64 10.22
CA SER A 28 4.27 5.83 9.88
C SER A 28 5.06 5.67 8.58
N ALA A 29 5.66 4.50 8.33
CA ALA A 29 6.46 4.24 7.12
C ALA A 29 5.59 4.35 5.85
N PHE A 30 4.32 4.00 5.95
CA PHE A 30 3.38 4.09 4.84
C PHE A 30 2.78 5.47 4.63
N ALA A 31 2.59 6.23 5.70
CA ALA A 31 2.25 7.64 5.59
C ALA A 31 3.36 8.39 4.85
N GLU A 32 4.63 8.13 5.21
CA GLU A 32 5.81 8.68 4.52
C GLU A 32 5.86 8.26 3.05
N PHE A 33 5.66 6.97 2.74
CA PHE A 33 5.60 6.50 1.35
C PHE A 33 4.48 7.19 0.56
N THR A 34 3.28 7.32 1.13
CA THR A 34 2.14 7.96 0.46
C THR A 34 2.42 9.44 0.20
N ASN A 35 2.99 10.14 1.19
CA ASN A 35 3.39 11.54 1.05
C ASN A 35 4.46 11.71 -0.02
N TYR A 36 5.50 10.87 -0.02
CA TYR A 36 6.54 10.87 -1.05
C TYR A 36 5.98 10.65 -2.45
N MET A 37 5.08 9.68 -2.64
CA MET A 37 4.43 9.43 -3.93
C MET A 37 3.54 10.59 -4.39
N HIS A 38 2.93 11.31 -3.45
CA HIS A 38 2.17 12.53 -3.73
C HIS A 38 3.10 13.70 -4.11
N GLU A 39 4.22 13.87 -3.41
CA GLU A 39 5.25 14.89 -3.71
C GLU A 39 5.88 14.71 -5.10
N LEU A 40 6.06 13.46 -5.53
CA LEU A 40 6.49 13.12 -6.90
C LEU A 40 5.44 13.45 -7.99
N LYS A 41 4.29 14.03 -7.62
CA LYS A 41 3.18 14.38 -8.52
C LYS A 41 2.73 13.19 -9.36
N THR A 42 2.73 12.00 -8.76
CA THR A 42 2.25 10.82 -9.47
C THR A 42 0.75 10.91 -9.73
N ASN A 43 0.29 10.34 -10.84
CA ASN A 43 -1.14 10.25 -11.15
C ASN A 43 -1.80 9.06 -10.44
N TYR A 44 -1.28 8.65 -9.28
CA TYR A 44 -1.76 7.52 -8.50
C TYR A 44 -2.58 7.96 -7.28
N PHE A 45 -3.70 7.29 -7.05
CA PHE A 45 -4.45 7.40 -5.80
C PHE A 45 -4.17 6.15 -4.96
N ILE A 46 -3.43 6.31 -3.87
CA ILE A 46 -3.05 5.17 -3.01
C ILE A 46 -4.08 5.03 -1.90
N VAL A 47 -4.74 3.87 -1.84
CA VAL A 47 -5.72 3.53 -0.81
C VAL A 47 -5.14 2.44 0.07
N ASN A 48 -4.75 2.83 1.28
CA ASN A 48 -4.21 1.92 2.28
C ASN A 48 -5.35 1.31 3.13
N LYS A 49 -5.34 -0.01 3.31
CA LYS A 49 -6.24 -0.71 4.24
C LYS A 49 -5.46 -1.67 5.13
N ILE A 50 -5.84 -1.75 6.40
CA ILE A 50 -5.28 -2.75 7.32
C ILE A 50 -5.86 -4.13 6.94
N VAL A 51 -4.97 -5.11 6.81
CA VAL A 51 -5.28 -6.50 6.42
C VAL A 51 -4.73 -7.46 7.46
N PRO A 52 -5.56 -8.34 8.03
CA PRO A 52 -5.09 -9.41 8.90
C PRO A 52 -4.10 -10.35 8.19
N THR A 53 -3.05 -10.80 8.90
CA THR A 53 -1.99 -11.67 8.37
C THR A 53 -2.50 -13.01 7.81
N ASN A 54 -3.66 -13.50 8.25
CA ASN A 54 -4.22 -14.75 7.75
C ASN A 54 -5.02 -14.60 6.44
N ALA A 55 -5.32 -13.36 6.02
CA ALA A 55 -6.22 -13.10 4.91
C ALA A 55 -5.53 -12.53 3.65
N PHE A 56 -4.22 -12.22 3.69
CA PHE A 56 -3.56 -11.51 2.58
C PHE A 56 -3.54 -12.32 1.27
N ILE A 57 -3.26 -13.63 1.32
CA ILE A 57 -3.21 -14.49 0.12
C ILE A 57 -4.55 -14.47 -0.62
N ALA A 58 -5.64 -14.68 0.13
CA ALA A 58 -6.98 -14.70 -0.42
C ALA A 58 -7.35 -13.33 -1.03
N ASN A 59 -6.99 -12.23 -0.35
CA ASN A 59 -7.28 -10.89 -0.83
C ASN A 59 -6.44 -10.50 -2.07
N LEU A 60 -5.16 -10.88 -2.12
CA LEU A 60 -4.31 -10.70 -3.31
C LEU A 60 -4.84 -11.50 -4.50
N THR A 61 -5.16 -12.78 -4.27
CA THR A 61 -5.67 -13.67 -5.33
C THR A 61 -7.00 -13.18 -5.91
N ARG A 62 -7.86 -12.57 -5.08
CA ARG A 62 -9.14 -11.98 -5.49
C ARG A 62 -9.02 -10.59 -6.11
N GLY A 63 -7.82 -10.00 -6.13
CA GLY A 63 -7.60 -8.64 -6.66
C GLY A 63 -8.12 -7.53 -5.75
N ASN A 64 -8.40 -7.81 -4.47
CA ASN A 64 -8.82 -6.78 -3.51
C ASN A 64 -7.68 -5.80 -3.18
N TYR A 65 -6.44 -6.26 -3.34
CA TYR A 65 -5.22 -5.46 -3.21
C TYR A 65 -4.32 -5.68 -4.43
N ASN A 66 -3.68 -4.61 -4.88
CA ASN A 66 -2.64 -4.66 -5.90
C ASN A 66 -1.29 -5.08 -5.30
N LEU A 67 -1.06 -4.71 -4.04
CA LEU A 67 0.13 -5.03 -3.25
C LEU A 67 -0.27 -5.21 -1.79
N VAL A 68 0.38 -6.12 -1.09
CA VAL A 68 0.33 -6.17 0.38
C VAL A 68 1.75 -6.08 0.90
N ILE A 69 1.95 -5.24 1.90
CA ILE A 69 3.21 -5.23 2.67
C ILE A 69 2.91 -5.89 4.01
N LEU A 70 3.74 -6.87 4.35
CA LEU A 70 3.61 -7.67 5.55
C LEU A 70 4.99 -8.09 6.07
N THR A 71 5.03 -8.52 7.31
CA THR A 71 6.20 -9.22 7.87
C THR A 71 6.45 -10.52 7.11
N GLN A 72 7.66 -11.05 7.22
CA GLN A 72 8.02 -12.30 6.54
C GLN A 72 7.05 -13.42 6.91
N VAL A 73 6.54 -14.10 5.88
CA VAL A 73 5.69 -15.28 6.03
C VAL A 73 6.48 -16.54 5.73
N LYS A 74 6.17 -17.61 6.46
CA LYS A 74 6.82 -18.92 6.27
C LYS A 74 6.52 -19.55 4.90
N HIS A 75 5.43 -19.16 4.27
CA HIS A 75 5.01 -19.69 2.98
C HIS A 75 4.38 -18.60 2.12
N CYS A 76 4.99 -18.32 0.97
CA CYS A 76 4.42 -17.50 -0.10
C CYS A 76 4.03 -18.42 -1.26
N PRO A 77 2.77 -18.43 -1.71
CA PRO A 77 2.35 -19.20 -2.87
C PRO A 77 3.18 -18.88 -4.12
N ALA A 78 3.42 -19.87 -4.97
CA ALA A 78 4.25 -19.70 -6.18
C ALA A 78 3.66 -18.69 -7.19
N ASN A 79 2.36 -18.42 -7.13
CA ASN A 79 1.68 -17.41 -7.96
C ASN A 79 1.73 -15.99 -7.36
N ILE A 80 2.39 -15.80 -6.22
CA ILE A 80 2.59 -14.50 -5.58
C ILE A 80 4.09 -14.20 -5.56
N VAL A 81 4.47 -13.09 -6.16
CA VAL A 81 5.84 -12.58 -6.08
C VAL A 81 6.00 -11.84 -4.77
N SER A 82 7.03 -12.21 -4.00
CA SER A 82 7.43 -11.51 -2.78
C SER A 82 8.79 -10.85 -2.99
N VAL A 83 8.89 -9.58 -2.63
CA VAL A 83 10.14 -8.81 -2.68
C VAL A 83 10.46 -8.33 -1.27
N PRO A 84 11.66 -8.61 -0.73
CA PRO A 84 12.06 -8.06 0.56
C PRO A 84 12.19 -6.54 0.46
N LEU A 85 11.46 -5.82 1.31
CA LEU A 85 11.74 -4.40 1.54
C LEU A 85 12.92 -4.32 2.50
N CYS A 86 13.91 -3.46 2.21
CA CYS A 86 15.14 -3.36 3.00
C CYS A 86 14.84 -3.37 4.50
N VAL A 87 15.47 -4.31 5.19
CA VAL A 87 15.47 -4.40 6.65
C VAL A 87 16.18 -3.14 7.14
N LEU A 88 15.50 -2.32 7.96
CA LEU A 88 16.22 -1.40 8.84
C LEU A 88 17.22 -2.27 9.60
N THR A 89 18.52 -2.14 9.31
CA THR A 89 19.57 -2.82 10.06
C THR A 89 19.61 -2.27 11.49
N GLY A 90 18.70 -2.76 12.31
CA GLY A 90 18.70 -2.72 13.76
C GLY A 90 18.37 -4.12 14.24
N PRO A 91 18.89 -4.55 15.41
CA PRO A 91 18.64 -5.89 15.91
C PRO A 91 17.13 -6.09 16.06
N GLY A 92 16.57 -6.98 15.24
CA GLY A 92 15.14 -7.32 15.32
C GLY A 92 14.85 -8.02 16.65
N PRO A 93 13.62 -7.92 17.18
CA PRO A 93 13.23 -8.70 18.34
C PRO A 93 13.17 -10.18 17.97
N GLU A 94 13.95 -10.99 18.67
CA GLU A 94 13.86 -12.45 18.66
C GLU A 94 12.50 -12.87 19.26
N PHE A 95 11.75 -13.70 18.53
CA PHE A 95 10.56 -14.40 19.03
C PHE A 95 10.78 -15.90 18.91
#